data_AF-A0A2I7SH48-F1
#
_entry.id   AF-A0A2I7SH48-F1
#
_cell.length_a   1.000
_cell.length_b   1.000
_cell.length_c   1.000
_cell.angle_alpha   90.00
_cell.angle_beta   90.00
_cell.angle_gamma   90.00
#
_symmetry.space_group_name_H-M   'P 1'
#
loop_
_entity.id
_entity.type
_entity.pdbx_description
1 polymer ?
#
loop_
_entity_poly.entity_id
_entity_poly.type
_entity_poly.pdbx_seq_one_letter_code
_entity_poly.pdbx_strand_id
1 'polypeptide(L)'
;MEVEKDLIKREIQRLTLMLSGLVEKISGLNPNSAKGGIDEVNNALKSQFDLSLEDITEMSASDVIKNISNLHESHIEKIAELIHEIILKIESSDVDLKFEKTKIAEKGIIIIDFLNENSNTFSMKRMHIKTALQQRL
;
A
#
# COMPACT_ATOMS: atom_id res chain seq x y z
N MET A 1 -14.93 9.83 26.69
CA MET A 1 -15.47 9.68 25.31
C MET A 1 -14.89 10.69 24.33
N GLU A 2 -14.83 12.00 24.61
CA GLU A 2 -14.21 12.96 23.67
C GLU A 2 -12.68 12.79 23.54
N VAL A 3 -11.98 12.63 24.67
CA VAL A 3 -10.51 12.44 24.67
C VAL A 3 -10.09 11.19 23.88
N GLU A 4 -10.83 10.08 24.02
CA GLU A 4 -10.56 8.83 23.31
C GLU A 4 -10.79 8.96 21.79
N LYS A 5 -11.89 9.64 21.39
CA LYS A 5 -12.15 9.95 19.98
C LYS A 5 -11.04 10.83 19.38
N ASP A 6 -10.53 11.79 20.14
CA ASP A 6 -9.43 12.64 19.70
C ASP A 6 -8.12 11.86 19.57
N LEU A 7 -7.82 10.93 20.49
CA LEU A 7 -6.65 10.07 20.39
C LEU A 7 -6.71 9.17 19.15
N ILE A 8 -7.86 8.54 18.88
CA ILE A 8 -8.06 7.71 17.69
C ILE A 8 -7.89 8.54 16.41
N LYS A 9 -8.49 9.73 16.34
CA LYS A 9 -8.34 10.62 15.17
C LYS A 9 -6.89 11.03 14.94
N ARG A 10 -6.16 11.38 16.00
CA ARG A 10 -4.73 11.73 15.91
C ARG A 10 -3.90 10.57 15.41
N GLU A 11 -4.19 9.35 15.86
CA GLU A 11 -3.48 8.16 15.43
C GLU A 11 -3.76 7.83 13.95
N ILE A 12 -5.02 7.92 13.53
CA ILE A 12 -5.40 7.78 12.12
C ILE A 12 -4.64 8.79 11.26
N GLN A 13 -4.57 10.05 11.70
CA GLN A 13 -3.85 11.10 10.97
C GLN A 13 -2.34 10.84 10.94
N ARG A 14 -1.73 10.45 12.07
CA ARG A 14 -0.30 10.13 12.18
C ARG A 14 0.08 9.03 11.19
N LEU A 15 -0.66 7.92 11.18
CA LEU A 15 -0.42 6.80 10.29
C LEU A 15 -0.68 7.14 8.82
N THR A 16 -1.71 7.94 8.53
CA THR A 16 -1.98 8.42 7.16
C THR A 16 -0.83 9.29 6.63
N LEU A 17 -0.30 10.20 7.46
CA LEU A 17 0.84 11.04 7.11
C LEU A 17 2.11 10.21 6.90
N MET A 18 2.35 9.23 7.77
CA MET A 18 3.47 8.31 7.63
C MET A 18 3.41 7.53 6.31
N LEU A 19 2.26 6.92 5.98
CA LEU A 19 2.05 6.21 4.72
C LEU A 19 2.21 7.14 3.51
N SER A 20 1.70 8.37 3.59
CA SER A 20 1.87 9.37 2.53
C SER A 20 3.34 9.72 2.32
N GLY A 21 4.11 9.84 3.40
CA GLY A 21 5.56 10.03 3.32
C GLY A 21 6.29 8.84 2.69
N LEU A 22 5.82 7.60 2.90
CA LEU A 22 6.37 6.43 2.22
C LEU A 22 6.08 6.45 0.70
N VAL A 23 4.86 6.84 0.31
CA VAL A 23 4.46 7.03 -1.10
C VAL A 23 5.33 8.09 -1.78
N GLU A 24 5.50 9.25 -1.16
CA GLU A 24 6.36 10.33 -1.65
C GLU A 24 7.82 9.89 -1.76
N LYS A 25 8.30 9.13 -0.76
CA LYS A 25 9.65 8.58 -0.77
C LYS A 25 9.86 7.68 -1.96
N ILE A 26 9.00 6.68 -2.19
CA ILE A 26 9.14 5.75 -3.33
C ILE A 26 9.09 6.51 -4.64
N SER A 27 8.09 7.37 -4.85
CA SER A 27 7.94 8.11 -6.10
C SER A 27 9.20 8.95 -6.41
N GLY A 28 9.80 9.59 -5.39
CA GLY A 28 11.03 10.37 -5.48
C GLY A 28 12.35 9.59 -5.56
N LEU A 29 12.36 8.25 -5.40
CA LEU A 29 13.60 7.47 -5.49
C LEU A 29 14.19 7.53 -6.91
N ASN A 30 15.51 7.68 -6.98
CA ASN A 30 16.24 7.44 -8.22
C ASN A 30 16.41 5.92 -8.45
N PRO A 31 16.63 5.47 -9.71
CA PRO A 31 16.75 4.04 -10.02
C PRO A 31 17.88 3.34 -9.25
N ASN A 32 19.00 4.03 -9.01
CA ASN A 32 20.17 3.46 -8.33
C ASN A 32 19.94 3.23 -6.82
N SER A 33 19.01 3.96 -6.21
CA SER A 33 18.62 3.82 -4.80
C SER A 33 17.29 3.06 -4.61
N ALA A 34 16.67 2.58 -5.69
CA ALA A 34 15.34 2.01 -5.66
C ALA A 34 15.25 0.80 -4.71
N LYS A 35 16.24 -0.12 -4.77
CA LYS A 35 16.28 -1.30 -3.89
C LYS A 35 16.27 -0.94 -2.40
N GLY A 36 17.23 -0.11 -1.98
CA GLY A 36 17.35 0.30 -0.58
C GLY A 36 16.13 1.08 -0.10
N GLY A 37 15.55 1.92 -0.95
CA GLY A 37 14.33 2.65 -0.61
C GLY A 37 13.09 1.75 -0.51
N ILE A 38 12.97 0.71 -1.35
CA ILE A 38 11.92 -0.31 -1.22
C ILE A 38 12.10 -1.12 0.07
N ASP A 39 13.32 -1.51 0.41
CA ASP A 39 13.62 -2.22 1.67
C ASP A 39 13.27 -1.36 2.90
N GLU A 40 13.55 -0.07 2.87
CA GLU A 40 13.18 0.87 3.94
C GLU A 40 11.66 0.99 4.09
N VAL A 41 10.92 1.06 2.97
CA VAL A 41 9.45 1.05 3.00
C VAL A 41 8.92 -0.26 3.55
N ASN A 42 9.50 -1.38 3.14
CA ASN A 42 9.12 -2.69 3.61
C ASN A 42 9.28 -2.82 5.14
N ASN A 43 10.42 -2.38 5.66
CA ASN A 43 10.68 -2.34 7.10
C ASN A 43 9.71 -1.41 7.84
N ALA A 44 9.36 -0.27 7.23
CA ALA A 44 8.42 0.68 7.81
C ALA A 44 7.01 0.08 7.91
N LEU A 45 6.52 -0.57 6.85
CA LEU A 45 5.25 -1.30 6.86
C LEU A 45 5.26 -2.41 7.92
N LYS A 46 6.33 -3.20 8.00
CA LYS A 46 6.44 -4.27 8.98
C LYS A 46 6.40 -3.73 10.41
N SER A 47 7.05 -2.60 10.68
CA SER A 47 7.09 -2.01 12.02
C SER A 47 5.76 -1.42 12.51
N GLN A 48 4.94 -0.86 11.61
CA GLN A 48 3.71 -0.15 11.99
C GLN A 48 2.45 -0.98 11.79
N PHE A 49 2.44 -1.88 10.80
CA PHE A 49 1.27 -2.64 10.38
C PHE A 49 1.46 -4.17 10.49
N ASP A 50 2.63 -4.62 10.96
CA ASP A 50 3.05 -6.03 10.97
C ASP A 50 2.93 -6.71 9.59
N LEU A 51 3.07 -5.93 8.52
CA LEU A 51 2.88 -6.35 7.14
C LEU A 51 4.11 -6.00 6.32
N SER A 52 4.67 -6.96 5.58
CA SER A 52 5.71 -6.72 4.58
C SER A 52 5.20 -6.92 3.15
N LEU A 53 5.93 -6.43 2.16
CA LEU A 53 5.63 -6.65 0.74
C LEU A 53 5.73 -8.14 0.39
N GLU A 54 6.69 -8.86 0.98
CA GLU A 54 6.79 -10.31 0.88
C GLU A 54 5.54 -10.99 1.47
N ASP A 55 5.13 -10.60 2.69
CA ASP A 55 3.91 -11.13 3.33
C ASP A 55 2.70 -10.92 2.41
N ILE A 56 2.53 -9.70 1.88
CA ILE A 56 1.43 -9.38 0.96
C ILE A 56 1.45 -10.32 -0.26
N THR A 57 2.60 -10.56 -0.88
CA THR A 57 2.67 -11.46 -2.06
C THR A 57 2.29 -12.90 -1.77
N GLU A 58 2.67 -13.41 -0.61
CA GLU A 58 2.49 -14.83 -0.27
C GLU A 58 1.12 -15.11 0.35
N MET A 59 0.47 -14.09 0.91
CA MET A 59 -0.83 -14.21 1.55
C MET A 59 -1.96 -14.57 0.58
N SER A 60 -2.94 -15.32 1.06
CA SER A 60 -4.19 -15.53 0.32
C SER A 60 -5.00 -14.23 0.23
N ALA A 61 -5.92 -14.13 -0.73
CA ALA A 61 -6.79 -12.95 -0.84
C ALA A 61 -7.59 -12.70 0.44
N SER A 62 -8.10 -13.76 1.08
CA SER A 62 -8.82 -13.66 2.35
C SER A 62 -7.92 -13.17 3.50
N ASP A 63 -6.66 -13.57 3.53
CA ASP A 63 -5.73 -13.12 4.59
C ASP A 63 -5.35 -11.65 4.41
N VAL A 64 -5.16 -11.20 3.16
CA VAL A 64 -4.97 -9.77 2.85
C VAL A 64 -6.18 -8.96 3.33
N ILE A 65 -7.40 -9.39 3.00
CA ILE A 65 -8.63 -8.71 3.42
C ILE A 65 -8.73 -8.67 4.95
N LYS A 66 -8.46 -9.79 5.63
CA LYS A 66 -8.50 -9.87 7.09
C LYS A 66 -7.49 -8.94 7.78
N ASN A 67 -6.32 -8.75 7.19
CA ASN A 67 -5.31 -7.84 7.72
C ASN A 67 -5.71 -6.37 7.54
N ILE A 68 -6.26 -6.00 6.38
CA ILE A 68 -6.64 -4.62 6.11
C ILE A 68 -8.00 -4.23 6.71
N SER A 69 -8.89 -5.19 7.02
CA SER A 69 -10.25 -4.89 7.49
C SER A 69 -10.32 -4.16 8.82
N ASN A 70 -9.25 -4.23 9.63
CA ASN A 70 -9.14 -3.52 10.91
C ASN A 70 -8.53 -2.12 10.77
N LEU A 71 -8.07 -1.74 9.57
CA LEU A 71 -7.45 -0.45 9.31
C LEU A 71 -8.51 0.58 8.96
N HIS A 72 -8.19 1.85 9.22
CA HIS A 72 -9.03 2.94 8.75
C HIS A 72 -8.96 3.03 7.22
N GLU A 73 -10.08 3.37 6.56
CA GLU A 73 -10.19 3.45 5.10
C GLU A 73 -9.04 4.26 4.46
N SER A 74 -8.69 5.40 5.06
CA SER A 74 -7.60 6.24 4.58
C SER A 74 -6.23 5.55 4.59
N HIS A 75 -5.98 4.63 5.53
CA HIS A 75 -4.74 3.84 5.56
C HIS A 75 -4.72 2.85 4.42
N ILE A 76 -5.84 2.16 4.19
CA ILE A 76 -5.99 1.18 3.12
C ILE A 76 -5.81 1.84 1.75
N GLU A 77 -6.37 3.04 1.56
CA GLU A 77 -6.12 3.85 0.35
C GLU A 77 -4.63 4.12 0.15
N LYS A 78 -3.93 4.56 1.20
CA LYS A 78 -2.49 4.83 1.09
C LYS A 78 -1.64 3.58 0.88
N ILE A 79 -2.06 2.42 1.41
CA ILE A 79 -1.39 1.15 1.11
C ILE A 79 -1.57 0.79 -0.37
N ALA A 80 -2.77 0.96 -0.94
CA ALA A 80 -3.01 0.73 -2.37
C ALA A 80 -2.18 1.67 -3.26
N GLU A 81 -2.08 2.96 -2.87
CA GLU A 81 -1.21 3.94 -3.53
C GLU A 81 0.26 3.53 -3.46
N LEU A 82 0.72 3.08 -2.28
CA LEU A 82 2.10 2.66 -2.06
C LEU A 82 2.47 1.45 -2.91
N ILE A 83 1.58 0.45 -2.97
CA ILE A 83 1.75 -0.72 -3.85
C ILE A 83 1.92 -0.28 -5.31
N HIS A 84 1.10 0.65 -5.77
CA HIS A 84 1.20 1.17 -7.13
C HIS A 84 2.54 1.86 -7.40
N GLU A 85 2.97 2.75 -6.53
CA GLU A 85 4.25 3.46 -6.66
C GLU A 85 5.45 2.50 -6.63
N ILE A 86 5.40 1.47 -5.77
CA ILE A 86 6.44 0.43 -5.73
C ILE A 86 6.52 -0.26 -7.09
N ILE A 87 5.38 -0.68 -7.65
CA ILE A 87 5.36 -1.35 -8.94
C ILE A 87 5.90 -0.45 -10.07
N LEU A 88 5.53 0.84 -10.09
CA LEU A 88 6.08 1.80 -11.05
C LEU A 88 7.60 1.96 -10.88
N LYS A 89 8.09 1.96 -9.64
CA LYS A 89 9.52 2.07 -9.37
C LYS A 89 10.29 0.84 -9.84
N ILE A 90 9.71 -0.34 -9.68
CA ILE A 90 10.27 -1.61 -10.17
C ILE A 90 10.33 -1.63 -11.70
N GLU A 91 9.35 -1.07 -12.40
CA GLU A 91 9.39 -1.02 -13.86
C GLU A 91 10.41 -0.02 -14.41
N SER A 92 10.62 1.06 -13.68
CA SER A 92 11.56 2.13 -14.07
C SER A 92 12.99 1.89 -13.61
N SER A 93 13.24 0.82 -12.85
CA SER A 93 14.53 0.51 -12.26
C SER A 93 14.83 -0.98 -12.47
N ASP A 94 16.04 -1.33 -12.89
CA ASP A 94 16.45 -2.74 -13.05
C ASP A 94 16.76 -3.38 -11.69
N VAL A 95 15.74 -3.44 -10.81
CA VAL A 95 15.87 -3.92 -9.43
C VAL A 95 15.44 -5.36 -9.35
N ASP A 96 16.40 -6.23 -9.03
CA ASP A 96 16.14 -7.60 -8.64
C ASP A 96 15.57 -7.65 -7.20
N LEU A 97 14.28 -7.97 -7.11
CA LEU A 97 13.50 -8.07 -5.89
C LEU A 97 13.21 -9.52 -5.53
N LYS A 98 13.02 -9.76 -4.23
CA LYS A 98 12.73 -11.08 -3.68
C LYS A 98 11.30 -11.57 -3.97
N PHE A 99 10.44 -10.72 -4.52
CA PHE A 99 9.02 -10.97 -4.66
C PHE A 99 8.54 -10.68 -6.09
N GLU A 100 7.52 -11.42 -6.54
CA GLU A 100 6.98 -11.28 -7.89
C GLU A 100 6.08 -10.05 -8.02
N LYS A 101 6.44 -9.15 -8.93
CA LYS A 101 5.69 -7.94 -9.25
C LYS A 101 4.21 -8.22 -9.55
N THR A 102 3.93 -9.27 -10.34
CA THR A 102 2.55 -9.64 -10.71
C THR A 102 1.72 -9.99 -9.49
N LYS A 103 2.27 -10.74 -8.53
CA LYS A 103 1.57 -11.09 -7.27
C LYS A 103 1.26 -9.85 -6.42
N ILE A 104 2.17 -8.88 -6.36
CA ILE A 104 1.88 -7.59 -5.68
C ILE A 104 0.76 -6.85 -6.40
N ALA A 105 0.78 -6.81 -7.73
CA ALA A 105 -0.25 -6.14 -8.51
C ALA A 105 -1.64 -6.74 -8.25
N GLU A 106 -1.74 -8.08 -8.23
CA GLU A 106 -2.97 -8.79 -7.86
C GLU A 106 -3.47 -8.39 -6.46
N LYS A 107 -2.58 -8.31 -5.47
CA LYS A 107 -2.97 -7.90 -4.11
C LYS A 107 -3.41 -6.45 -4.05
N GLY A 108 -2.74 -5.57 -4.78
CA GLY A 108 -3.16 -4.17 -4.90
C GLY A 108 -4.58 -4.05 -5.46
N ILE A 109 -4.93 -4.89 -6.46
CA ILE A 109 -6.29 -4.94 -7.00
C ILE A 109 -7.30 -5.42 -5.95
N ILE A 110 -6.98 -6.50 -5.21
CA ILE A 110 -7.83 -7.01 -4.13
C ILE A 110 -8.10 -5.93 -3.08
N ILE A 111 -7.08 -5.17 -2.68
CA ILE A 111 -7.19 -4.07 -1.71
C ILE A 111 -8.12 -2.97 -2.24
N ILE A 112 -7.99 -2.61 -3.53
CA ILE A 112 -8.84 -1.60 -4.16
C ILE A 112 -10.29 -2.07 -4.28
N ASP A 113 -10.51 -3.35 -4.59
CA ASP A 113 -11.85 -3.91 -4.68
C ASP A 113 -12.54 -3.93 -3.32
N PHE A 114 -11.82 -4.34 -2.28
CA PHE A 114 -12.28 -4.20 -0.91
C PHE A 114 -12.67 -2.75 -0.56
N LEU A 115 -11.83 -1.77 -0.90
CA LEU A 115 -12.13 -0.34 -0.71
C LEU A 115 -13.38 0.11 -1.45
N ASN A 116 -13.56 -0.32 -2.71
CA ASN A 116 -14.72 0.06 -3.51
C ASN A 116 -16.02 -0.54 -2.99
N GLU A 117 -15.97 -1.75 -2.42
CA GLU A 117 -17.12 -2.43 -1.83
C GLU A 117 -17.52 -1.87 -0.46
N ASN A 118 -16.55 -1.40 0.33
CA ASN A 118 -16.77 -0.99 1.72
C ASN A 118 -16.82 0.54 1.93
N SER A 119 -16.50 1.32 0.89
CA SER A 119 -16.55 2.78 0.94
C SER A 119 -17.85 3.33 0.39
N ASN A 120 -18.37 4.36 1.05
CA ASN A 120 -19.51 5.13 0.54
C ASN A 120 -19.11 6.17 -0.52
N THR A 121 -17.80 6.29 -0.82
CA THR A 121 -17.27 7.32 -1.70
C THR A 121 -16.65 6.69 -2.93
N PHE A 122 -17.17 7.06 -4.10
CA PHE A 122 -16.54 6.73 -5.36
C PHE A 122 -15.22 7.50 -5.53
N SER A 123 -14.16 6.80 -5.96
CA SER A 123 -12.83 7.40 -6.14
C SER A 123 -12.26 7.10 -7.52
N MET A 124 -12.11 8.15 -8.33
CA MET A 124 -11.42 8.08 -9.64
C MET A 124 -9.97 7.62 -9.48
N LYS A 125 -9.32 8.00 -8.38
CA LYS A 125 -7.94 7.59 -8.09
C LYS A 125 -7.84 6.07 -7.92
N ARG A 126 -8.77 5.46 -7.16
CA ARG A 126 -8.84 4.00 -7.00
C ARG A 126 -9.01 3.29 -8.34
N MET A 127 -9.89 3.80 -9.21
CA MET A 127 -10.09 3.24 -10.55
C MET A 127 -8.87 3.35 -11.45
N HIS A 128 -8.18 4.50 -11.41
CA HIS A 128 -6.94 4.69 -12.15
C HIS A 128 -5.86 3.70 -11.69
N ILE A 129 -5.65 3.58 -10.38
CA ILE A 129 -4.68 2.64 -9.82
C ILE A 129 -5.05 1.21 -10.20
N LYS A 130 -6.31 0.80 -10.03
CA LYS A 130 -6.77 -0.55 -10.39
C LYS A 130 -6.47 -0.87 -11.85
N THR A 131 -6.83 0.05 -12.75
CA THR A 131 -6.59 -0.10 -14.19
C THR A 131 -5.09 -0.25 -14.49
N ALA A 132 -4.26 0.58 -13.85
CA ALA A 132 -2.82 0.49 -14.00
C ALA A 132 -2.28 -0.86 -13.50
N LEU A 133 -2.72 -1.34 -12.34
CA LEU A 133 -2.31 -2.65 -11.82
C LEU A 133 -2.74 -3.80 -12.75
N GLN A 134 -3.94 -3.72 -13.32
CA GLN A 134 -4.46 -4.74 -14.26
C GLN A 134 -3.64 -4.86 -15.54
N GLN A 135 -3.00 -3.78 -16.01
CA GLN A 135 -2.09 -3.81 -17.17
C GLN A 135 -0.78 -4.56 -16.91
N ARG A 136 -0.55 -5.01 -15.67
CA ARG A 136 0.69 -5.63 -15.20
C ARG A 136 0.50 -7.08 -14.74
N LEU A 137 -0.71 -7.62 -14.99
CA LEU A 137 -1.06 -9.03 -14.90
C LEU A 137 -0.80 -9.70 -16.25
#